data_AF-A0A060W8P2-F1
#
_entry.id   AF-A0A060W8P2-F1
#
_cell.length_a   1.000
_cell.length_b   1.000
_cell.length_c   1.000
_cell.angle_alpha   90.00
_cell.angle_beta   90.00
_cell.angle_gamma   90.00
#
_symmetry.space_group_name_H-M   'P 1'
#
loop_
_entity.id
_entity.type
_entity.pdbx_description
1 polymer ?
#
loop_
_entity_poly.entity_id
_entity_poly.type
_entity_poly.pdbx_seq_one_letter_code
_entity_poly.pdbx_strand_id
1 'polypeptide(L)'
;MANFEAYQEYQRIDDFEEDSPPGEEDLLVHVPEGLSGYDKTKTLDSVFLNSNIHIYQFHQKNGFACMMLSEFFELFQFLFVVTFTTFLFNCVEYDILFANRAVNHTGPGQNPLDRNKVSLPDAILPSQQCTERIQENSWIIFLLIMATIFWVYRMIKVFCNILSYWEIRQFYIKALKISMDELCNFTWQEVQDRLISLQREQQMCIHKKELTELDIYHRILRFKNYMVAMVNKSLLPVQLQLPLLGNLVFLTQGLKYNFELILFWGPGSLFQNKWNLHPKYKRAGNRLELAQQLSRVILLLGVANLLLCPFILVWQVLYAFFSYTEVIRREPGSLGARRWSMFGRLYLRHFNELDHELHGRLGRGYKPISKYMNSFTSPLLTVLAKNVAFFSGSVLAVLIALTVYDEDVLTVQHILTAITVLGVVITITRSFIPDEHMVWCPEQLLQCVLAHIHYMPDHWRGNANKSETRDEVAQLFQYKAVGEKGQTVNRDCSLAAA
;
A
#
# COMPACT_ATOMS: atom_id res chain seq x y z
N MET A 1 8.20 -12.34 48.52
CA MET A 1 7.01 -11.59 48.95
C MET A 1 6.93 -10.35 48.06
N ALA A 2 6.08 -10.23 47.06
CA ALA A 2 4.89 -10.99 46.70
C ALA A 2 4.65 -10.92 45.17
N ASN A 3 4.21 -12.06 44.63
CA ASN A 3 3.42 -12.34 43.43
C ASN A 3 3.66 -11.52 42.15
N PHE A 4 4.54 -12.05 41.31
CA PHE A 4 4.50 -11.89 39.86
C PHE A 4 3.74 -13.11 39.30
N GLU A 5 2.44 -12.97 39.04
CA GLU A 5 1.62 -14.03 38.44
C GLU A 5 1.26 -13.70 36.98
N ALA A 6 1.60 -14.66 36.12
CA ALA A 6 0.92 -15.05 34.89
C ALA A 6 0.85 -14.06 33.72
N TYR A 7 1.92 -14.01 32.91
CA TYR A 7 1.73 -13.98 31.46
C TYR A 7 1.09 -15.31 31.05
N GLN A 8 -0.21 -15.30 30.77
CA GLN A 8 -0.89 -16.46 30.21
C GLN A 8 -0.47 -16.59 28.74
N GLU A 9 0.62 -17.33 28.54
CA GLU A 9 0.95 -17.98 27.28
C GLU A 9 -0.32 -18.72 26.84
N TYR A 10 -0.79 -18.50 25.59
CA TYR A 10 -1.88 -19.29 25.04
C TYR A 10 -1.52 -20.76 25.26
N GLN A 11 -2.32 -21.46 26.07
CA GLN A 11 -2.15 -22.88 26.36
C GLN A 11 -1.95 -23.61 25.03
N ARG A 12 -0.71 -24.07 24.81
CA ARG A 12 -0.44 -25.15 23.87
C ARG A 12 -1.33 -26.29 24.36
N ILE A 13 -2.31 -26.69 23.55
CA ILE A 13 -3.04 -27.93 23.79
C ILE A 13 -1.95 -29.00 23.86
N ASP A 14 -1.77 -29.61 25.02
CA ASP A 14 -0.93 -30.79 25.16
C ASP A 14 -1.44 -31.83 24.15
N ASP A 15 -0.52 -32.39 23.36
CA ASP A 15 -0.81 -33.48 22.43
C ASP A 15 -1.35 -34.66 23.24
N PHE A 16 -2.67 -34.74 23.38
CA PHE A 16 -3.31 -35.98 23.80
C PHE A 16 -3.07 -36.98 22.68
N GLU A 17 -2.35 -38.05 23.00
CA GLU A 17 -2.35 -39.29 22.21
C GLU A 17 -3.82 -39.71 22.05
N GLU A 18 -4.39 -39.41 20.87
CA GLU A 18 -5.70 -39.86 20.48
C GLU A 18 -5.59 -41.34 20.12
N ASP A 19 -5.75 -42.20 21.12
CA ASP A 19 -6.13 -43.60 20.92
C ASP A 19 -7.47 -43.59 20.17
N SER A 20 -7.39 -43.67 18.84
CA SER A 20 -8.55 -43.77 17.99
C SER A 20 -9.27 -45.11 18.27
N PRO A 21 -10.59 -45.12 18.51
CA PRO A 21 -11.33 -46.37 18.67
C PRO A 21 -11.22 -47.21 17.38
N PRO A 22 -11.11 -48.55 17.47
CA PRO A 22 -10.98 -49.39 16.29
C PRO A 22 -12.33 -49.46 15.57
N GLY A 23 -12.48 -48.79 14.43
CA GLY A 23 -13.71 -48.92 13.65
C GLY A 23 -13.99 -47.93 12.52
N GLU A 24 -13.23 -46.85 12.32
CA GLU A 24 -13.40 -45.99 11.13
C GLU A 24 -12.32 -46.32 10.08
N GLU A 25 -12.64 -47.28 9.23
CA GLU A 25 -11.87 -47.60 8.04
C GLU A 25 -11.77 -46.38 7.09
N ASP A 26 -10.55 -46.15 6.63
CA ASP A 26 -10.13 -45.26 5.56
C ASP A 26 -11.22 -44.91 4.52
N LEU A 27 -11.61 -43.64 4.50
CA LEU A 27 -12.05 -42.97 3.27
C LEU A 27 -10.95 -42.03 2.77
N LEU A 28 -9.74 -42.60 2.69
CA LEU A 28 -8.71 -42.12 1.78
C LEU A 28 -9.25 -42.28 0.36
N VAL A 29 -9.79 -41.20 -0.21
CA VAL A 29 -10.07 -41.12 -1.65
C VAL A 29 -8.72 -41.18 -2.38
N HIS A 30 -8.26 -42.41 -2.63
CA HIS A 30 -7.17 -42.69 -3.54
C HIS A 30 -7.70 -42.43 -4.95
N VAL A 31 -7.34 -41.28 -5.52
CA VAL A 31 -7.61 -41.01 -6.93
C VAL A 31 -6.57 -41.80 -7.75
N PRO A 32 -6.98 -42.75 -8.62
CA PRO A 32 -6.04 -43.45 -9.47
C PRO A 32 -5.47 -42.47 -10.52
N GLU A 33 -4.15 -42.51 -10.72
CA GLU A 33 -3.44 -41.72 -11.72
C GLU A 33 -3.79 -42.19 -13.14
N GLY A 34 -4.89 -41.67 -13.67
CA GLY A 34 -5.24 -41.72 -15.09
C GLY A 34 -4.75 -40.46 -15.82
N LEU A 35 -3.58 -40.57 -16.46
CA LEU A 35 -2.95 -39.51 -17.26
C LEU A 35 -3.85 -39.06 -18.44
N SER A 36 -3.82 -37.75 -18.74
CA SER A 36 -4.48 -37.01 -19.86
C SER A 36 -5.81 -36.31 -19.53
N GLY A 37 -6.77 -36.97 -18.85
CA GLY A 37 -8.06 -36.34 -18.50
C GLY A 37 -8.01 -35.47 -17.23
N TYR A 38 -7.18 -35.88 -16.27
CA TYR A 38 -7.06 -35.26 -14.95
C TYR A 38 -6.31 -33.90 -14.99
N ASP A 39 -5.43 -33.71 -15.97
CA ASP A 39 -4.72 -32.43 -16.15
C ASP A 39 -5.60 -31.35 -16.79
N LYS A 40 -6.49 -31.71 -17.74
CA LYS A 40 -7.46 -30.77 -18.32
C LYS A 40 -8.49 -30.29 -17.28
N THR A 41 -8.95 -31.18 -16.40
CA THR A 41 -9.90 -30.85 -15.32
C THR A 41 -9.26 -29.99 -14.22
N LYS A 42 -8.01 -30.26 -13.82
CA LYS A 42 -7.23 -29.38 -12.94
C LYS A 42 -6.97 -27.99 -13.55
N THR A 43 -6.74 -27.94 -14.86
CA THR A 43 -6.54 -26.68 -15.59
C THR A 43 -7.82 -25.84 -15.53
N LEU A 44 -8.99 -26.43 -15.79
CA LEU A 44 -10.29 -25.76 -15.71
C LEU A 44 -10.62 -25.26 -14.29
N ASP A 45 -10.35 -26.04 -13.23
CA ASP A 45 -10.55 -25.60 -11.86
C ASP A 45 -9.57 -24.49 -11.44
N SER A 46 -8.32 -24.52 -11.91
CA SER A 46 -7.34 -23.44 -11.68
C SER A 46 -7.71 -22.15 -12.42
N VAL A 47 -8.30 -22.28 -13.61
CA VAL A 47 -8.86 -21.18 -14.41
C VAL A 47 -10.11 -20.63 -13.73
N PHE A 48 -11.01 -21.48 -13.23
CA PHE A 48 -12.23 -21.07 -12.52
C PHE A 48 -11.93 -20.44 -11.15
N LEU A 49 -10.88 -20.91 -10.46
CA LEU A 49 -10.42 -20.32 -9.21
C LEU A 49 -9.81 -18.92 -9.42
N ASN A 50 -8.96 -18.74 -10.43
CA ASN A 50 -8.49 -17.41 -10.82
C ASN A 50 -9.65 -16.54 -11.30
N SER A 51 -10.62 -17.15 -11.99
CA SER A 51 -11.82 -16.46 -12.46
C SER A 51 -12.60 -15.86 -11.29
N ASN A 52 -12.85 -16.59 -10.19
CA ASN A 52 -13.59 -16.03 -9.04
C ASN A 52 -12.90 -14.79 -8.42
N ILE A 53 -11.58 -14.84 -8.26
CA ILE A 53 -10.80 -13.70 -7.77
C ILE A 53 -10.90 -12.53 -8.74
N HIS A 54 -10.76 -12.79 -10.04
CA HIS A 54 -10.82 -11.74 -11.04
C HIS A 54 -12.24 -11.20 -11.26
N ILE A 55 -13.28 -12.02 -11.14
CA ILE A 55 -14.70 -11.64 -11.15
C ILE A 55 -14.96 -10.68 -10.00
N TYR A 56 -14.50 -11.02 -8.78
CA TYR A 56 -14.58 -10.13 -7.63
C TYR A 56 -13.83 -8.81 -7.88
N GLN A 57 -12.58 -8.87 -8.35
CA GLN A 57 -11.80 -7.66 -8.65
C GLN A 57 -12.45 -6.79 -9.72
N PHE A 58 -13.05 -7.41 -10.75
CA PHE A 58 -13.76 -6.72 -11.83
C PHE A 58 -14.95 -5.92 -11.31
N HIS A 59 -15.74 -6.51 -10.41
CA HIS A 59 -16.81 -5.81 -9.72
C HIS A 59 -16.26 -4.65 -8.88
N GLN A 60 -15.25 -4.91 -8.03
CA GLN A 60 -14.72 -3.90 -7.11
C GLN A 60 -13.98 -2.73 -7.81
N LYS A 61 -13.47 -2.93 -9.03
CA LYS A 61 -12.86 -1.87 -9.85
C LYS A 61 -13.87 -1.21 -10.80
N ASN A 62 -15.18 -1.40 -10.60
CA ASN A 62 -16.26 -0.79 -11.39
C ASN A 62 -16.19 -1.13 -12.90
N GLY A 63 -15.75 -2.34 -13.22
CA GLY A 63 -15.81 -2.87 -14.59
C GLY A 63 -14.60 -2.59 -15.47
N PHE A 64 -14.74 -2.96 -16.75
CA PHE A 64 -13.63 -3.05 -17.70
C PHE A 64 -12.97 -1.70 -17.98
N ALA A 65 -13.75 -0.66 -18.27
CA ALA A 65 -13.21 0.64 -18.67
C ALA A 65 -12.35 1.28 -17.56
N CYS A 66 -12.83 1.24 -16.31
CA CYS A 66 -12.10 1.74 -15.15
C CYS A 66 -10.82 0.93 -14.88
N MET A 67 -10.87 -0.40 -14.99
CA MET A 67 -9.68 -1.25 -14.88
C MET A 67 -8.63 -0.91 -15.95
N MET A 68 -9.04 -0.84 -17.22
CA MET A 68 -8.17 -0.51 -18.34
C MET A 68 -7.51 0.84 -18.18
N LEU A 69 -8.30 1.86 -17.83
CA LEU A 69 -7.84 3.22 -17.66
C LEU A 69 -6.84 3.32 -16.50
N SER A 70 -7.08 2.59 -15.40
CA SER A 70 -6.15 2.51 -14.27
C SER A 70 -4.80 1.91 -14.69
N GLU A 71 -4.79 0.73 -15.33
CA GLU A 71 -3.53 0.08 -15.76
C GLU A 71 -2.78 0.94 -16.79
N PHE A 72 -3.50 1.60 -17.70
CA PHE A 72 -2.91 2.53 -18.67
C PHE A 72 -2.25 3.74 -18.00
N PHE A 73 -2.96 4.41 -17.08
CA PHE A 73 -2.39 5.55 -16.37
C PHE A 73 -1.22 5.17 -15.48
N GLU A 74 -1.23 3.97 -14.87
CA GLU A 74 -0.09 3.53 -14.09
C GLU A 74 1.16 3.26 -14.96
N LEU A 75 0.99 2.71 -16.17
CA LEU A 75 2.09 2.59 -17.15
C LEU A 75 2.62 3.96 -17.59
N PHE A 76 1.72 4.90 -17.83
CA PHE A 76 2.06 6.27 -18.22
C PHE A 76 2.75 7.02 -17.09
N GLN A 77 2.29 6.87 -15.85
CA GLN A 77 2.91 7.48 -14.66
C GLN A 77 4.37 7.03 -14.51
N PHE A 78 4.66 5.74 -14.70
CA PHE A 78 6.04 5.25 -14.66
C PHE A 78 6.90 5.91 -15.73
N LEU A 79 6.42 5.93 -16.98
CA LEU A 79 7.13 6.54 -18.11
C LEU A 79 7.36 8.05 -17.87
N PHE A 80 6.35 8.75 -17.37
CA PHE A 80 6.42 10.17 -17.05
C PHE A 80 7.47 10.44 -15.98
N VAL A 81 7.46 9.71 -14.86
CA VAL A 81 8.43 9.92 -13.76
C VAL A 81 9.86 9.71 -14.24
N VAL A 82 10.14 8.63 -14.98
CA VAL A 82 11.49 8.33 -15.48
C VAL A 82 11.94 9.38 -16.51
N THR A 83 11.08 9.71 -17.47
CA THR A 83 11.40 10.68 -18.54
C THR A 83 11.59 12.09 -17.99
N PHE A 84 10.68 12.54 -17.13
CA PHE A 84 10.71 13.87 -16.55
C PHE A 84 11.91 14.04 -15.61
N THR A 85 12.22 13.03 -14.80
CA THR A 85 13.43 13.05 -13.95
C THR A 85 14.69 13.13 -14.80
N THR A 86 14.80 12.29 -15.83
CA THR A 86 15.97 12.30 -16.73
C THR A 86 16.12 13.65 -17.45
N PHE A 87 15.00 14.25 -17.86
CA PHE A 87 14.95 15.59 -18.44
C PHE A 87 15.45 16.66 -17.46
N LEU A 88 14.95 16.67 -16.21
CA LEU A 88 15.37 17.64 -15.19
C LEU A 88 16.85 17.54 -14.84
N PHE A 89 17.43 16.34 -14.84
CA PHE A 89 18.85 16.16 -14.51
C PHE A 89 19.80 16.50 -15.66
N ASN A 90 19.41 16.26 -16.92
CA ASN A 90 20.35 16.36 -18.05
C ASN A 90 20.04 17.51 -19.01
N CYS A 91 18.76 17.84 -19.26
CA CYS A 91 18.38 18.80 -20.29
C CYS A 91 18.19 20.24 -19.77
N VAL A 92 18.20 20.47 -18.45
CA VAL A 92 17.98 21.79 -17.85
C VAL A 92 19.30 22.40 -17.41
N GLU A 93 19.62 23.60 -17.89
CA GLU A 93 20.79 24.36 -17.46
C GLU A 93 20.42 25.29 -16.30
N TYR A 94 20.67 24.81 -15.07
CA TYR A 94 20.32 25.52 -13.84
C TYR A 94 21.08 26.84 -13.66
N ASP A 95 22.28 26.99 -14.23
CA ASP A 95 23.04 28.25 -14.14
C ASP A 95 22.39 29.41 -14.90
N ILE A 96 21.74 29.11 -16.03
CA ILE A 96 20.94 30.08 -16.77
C ILE A 96 19.62 30.33 -16.04
N LEU A 97 18.96 29.26 -15.56
CA LEU A 97 17.68 29.35 -14.85
C LEU A 97 17.77 30.18 -13.55
N PHE A 98 18.87 30.03 -12.80
CA PHE A 98 19.13 30.79 -11.57
C PHE A 98 19.78 32.15 -11.81
N ALA A 99 19.95 32.55 -13.08
CA ALA A 99 20.58 33.80 -13.49
C ALA A 99 22.03 33.97 -12.97
N ASN A 100 22.73 32.85 -12.70
CA ASN A 100 24.18 32.86 -12.43
C ASN A 100 24.98 33.22 -13.68
N ARG A 101 24.42 32.91 -14.86
CA ARG A 101 24.96 33.26 -16.18
C ARG A 101 23.96 34.08 -16.97
N ALA A 102 24.36 35.25 -17.46
CA ALA A 102 23.51 36.09 -18.30
C ALA A 102 23.37 35.49 -19.70
N VAL A 103 22.13 35.42 -20.20
CA VAL A 103 21.84 35.08 -21.60
C VAL A 103 21.97 36.35 -22.43
N ASN A 104 22.97 36.38 -23.30
CA ASN A 104 23.15 37.46 -24.24
C ASN A 104 22.16 37.29 -25.40
N HIS A 105 20.93 37.75 -25.24
CA HIS A 105 20.07 38.05 -26.39
C HIS A 105 20.67 39.27 -27.09
N THR A 106 21.69 39.07 -27.93
CA THR A 106 22.27 40.12 -28.77
C THR A 106 21.29 40.46 -29.90
N GLY A 107 20.27 41.26 -29.60
CA GLY A 107 19.66 42.15 -30.57
C GLY A 107 20.46 43.45 -30.62
N PRO A 108 20.87 43.96 -31.79
CA PRO A 108 21.57 45.25 -31.86
C PRO A 108 20.58 46.38 -31.57
N GLY A 109 20.58 46.89 -30.32
CA GLY A 109 19.91 48.16 -30.00
C GLY A 109 19.05 48.24 -28.73
N GLN A 110 19.26 47.44 -27.68
CA GLN A 110 18.51 47.59 -26.42
C GLN A 110 19.38 48.06 -25.25
N ASN A 111 18.81 48.95 -24.43
CA ASN A 111 19.43 49.68 -23.34
C ASN A 111 19.91 48.74 -22.20
N PRO A 112 21.05 49.04 -21.55
CA PRO A 112 21.65 48.20 -20.50
C PRO A 112 20.89 48.14 -19.16
N LEU A 113 19.67 48.69 -19.09
CA LEU A 113 18.82 48.70 -17.89
C LEU A 113 17.69 47.65 -17.91
N ASP A 114 17.39 47.06 -19.07
CA ASP A 114 16.46 45.94 -19.15
C ASP A 114 17.24 44.64 -18.91
N ARG A 115 17.22 44.13 -17.67
CA ARG A 115 17.58 42.74 -17.41
C ARG A 115 16.68 41.87 -18.28
N ASN A 116 17.20 41.37 -19.40
CA ASN A 116 16.50 40.47 -20.30
C ASN A 116 15.87 39.34 -19.47
N LYS A 117 14.54 39.30 -19.45
CA LYS A 117 13.80 38.29 -18.69
C LYS A 117 14.13 36.93 -19.29
N VAL A 118 14.83 36.09 -18.52
CA VAL A 118 15.17 34.72 -18.92
C VAL A 118 13.86 33.97 -19.13
N SER A 119 13.65 33.44 -20.33
CA SER A 119 12.48 32.63 -20.64
C SER A 119 12.77 31.15 -20.33
N LEU A 120 11.74 30.36 -19.99
CA LEU A 120 11.90 28.92 -19.72
C LEU A 120 12.61 28.17 -20.87
N PRO A 121 12.32 28.44 -22.16
CA PRO A 121 13.04 27.82 -23.27
C PRO A 121 14.54 28.13 -23.30
N ASP A 122 14.98 29.28 -22.78
CA ASP A 122 16.41 29.66 -22.77
C ASP A 122 17.24 28.76 -21.82
N ALA A 123 16.60 28.16 -20.82
CA ALA A 123 17.24 27.25 -19.87
C ALA A 123 17.18 25.77 -20.32
N ILE A 124 16.47 25.47 -21.42
CA ILE A 124 16.34 24.11 -21.95
C ILE A 124 17.36 23.91 -23.05
N LEU A 125 18.24 22.93 -22.89
CA LEU A 125 19.26 22.61 -23.89
C LEU A 125 18.62 22.07 -25.18
N PRO A 126 19.21 22.37 -26.36
CA PRO A 126 18.84 21.73 -27.61
C PRO A 126 18.90 20.20 -27.51
N SER A 127 18.00 19.51 -28.23
CA SER A 127 17.85 18.05 -28.15
C SER A 127 19.14 17.27 -28.43
N GLN A 128 20.00 17.77 -29.33
CA GLN A 128 21.29 17.18 -29.64
C GLN A 128 22.23 17.19 -28.43
N GLN A 129 22.42 18.36 -27.81
CA GLN A 129 23.29 18.53 -26.63
C GLN A 129 22.76 17.77 -25.41
N CYS A 130 21.44 17.72 -25.21
CA CYS A 130 20.90 16.90 -24.13
C CYS A 130 21.18 15.40 -24.35
N THR A 131 21.05 14.92 -25.60
CA THR A 131 21.33 13.51 -25.92
C THR A 131 22.80 13.17 -25.69
N GLU A 132 23.72 14.06 -26.08
CA GLU A 132 25.16 13.89 -25.82
C GLU A 132 25.45 13.79 -24.32
N ARG A 133 24.90 14.70 -23.50
CA ARG A 133 25.09 14.65 -22.03
C ARG A 133 24.54 13.38 -21.39
N ILE A 134 23.41 12.87 -21.90
CA ILE A 134 22.86 11.58 -21.45
C ILE A 134 23.79 10.43 -21.86
N GLN A 135 24.35 10.47 -23.08
CA GLN A 135 25.27 9.45 -23.60
C GLN A 135 26.63 9.46 -22.89
N GLU A 136 27.10 10.60 -22.42
CA GLU A 136 28.32 10.72 -21.63
C GLU A 136 28.20 10.07 -20.25
N ASN A 137 26.99 10.08 -19.66
CA ASN A 137 26.76 9.52 -18.33
C ASN A 137 26.34 8.04 -18.38
N SER A 138 27.33 7.15 -18.35
CA SER A 138 27.10 5.69 -18.40
C SER A 138 26.16 5.16 -17.30
N TRP A 139 26.14 5.80 -16.13
CA TRP A 139 25.26 5.40 -15.02
C TRP A 139 23.79 5.68 -15.34
N ILE A 140 23.48 6.84 -15.93
CA ILE A 140 22.11 7.19 -16.32
C ILE A 140 21.62 6.27 -17.42
N ILE A 141 22.46 5.96 -18.41
CA ILE A 141 22.12 4.99 -19.47
C ILE A 141 21.79 3.62 -18.86
N PHE A 142 22.60 3.12 -17.93
CA PHE A 142 22.34 1.86 -17.25
C PHE A 142 20.98 1.87 -16.53
N LEU A 143 20.65 2.95 -15.80
CA LEU A 143 19.35 3.11 -15.15
C LEU A 143 18.19 3.15 -16.15
N LEU A 144 18.35 3.85 -17.29
CA LEU A 144 17.35 3.93 -18.34
C LEU A 144 17.11 2.57 -19.01
N ILE A 145 18.16 1.77 -19.25
CA ILE A 145 18.04 0.41 -19.79
C ILE A 145 17.25 -0.47 -18.82
N MET A 146 17.61 -0.46 -17.54
CA MET A 146 16.89 -1.22 -16.51
C MET A 146 15.42 -0.81 -16.40
N ALA A 147 15.15 0.50 -16.39
CA ALA A 147 13.79 1.04 -16.36
C ALA A 147 12.99 0.64 -17.62
N THR A 148 13.63 0.62 -18.79
CA THR A 148 13.00 0.22 -20.05
C THR A 148 12.65 -1.27 -20.05
N ILE A 149 13.56 -2.15 -19.61
CA ILE A 149 13.29 -3.58 -19.48
C ILE A 149 12.09 -3.81 -18.55
N PHE A 150 12.07 -3.15 -17.40
CA PHE A 150 10.96 -3.25 -16.45
C PHE A 150 9.65 -2.70 -17.03
N TRP A 151 9.70 -1.58 -17.76
CA TRP A 151 8.51 -1.01 -18.40
C TRP A 151 7.95 -1.91 -19.50
N VAL A 152 8.80 -2.48 -20.37
CA VAL A 152 8.39 -3.43 -21.42
C VAL A 152 7.77 -4.67 -20.80
N TYR A 153 8.41 -5.22 -19.76
CA TYR A 153 7.86 -6.33 -18.99
C TYR A 153 6.45 -6.03 -18.46
N ARG A 154 6.28 -4.87 -17.83
CA ARG A 154 4.98 -4.43 -17.30
C ARG A 154 3.96 -4.22 -18.41
N MET A 155 4.37 -3.67 -19.55
CA MET A 155 3.50 -3.48 -20.71
C MET A 155 2.98 -4.81 -21.26
N ILE A 156 3.86 -5.81 -21.43
CA ILE A 156 3.47 -7.17 -21.84
C ILE A 156 2.46 -7.76 -20.85
N LYS A 157 2.73 -7.62 -19.54
CA LYS A 157 1.83 -8.12 -18.49
C LYS A 157 0.46 -7.45 -18.53
N VAL A 158 0.42 -6.13 -18.68
CA VAL A 158 -0.84 -5.39 -18.84
C VAL A 158 -1.57 -5.91 -20.07
N PHE A 159 -0.89 -6.08 -21.21
CA PHE A 159 -1.50 -6.64 -22.41
C PHE A 159 -2.12 -8.04 -22.20
N CYS A 160 -1.41 -8.94 -21.52
CA CYS A 160 -1.96 -10.24 -21.13
C CYS A 160 -3.19 -10.11 -20.22
N ASN A 161 -3.16 -9.20 -19.24
CA ASN A 161 -4.27 -8.96 -18.33
C ASN A 161 -5.51 -8.40 -19.07
N ILE A 162 -5.33 -7.58 -20.11
CA ILE A 162 -6.43 -7.06 -20.93
C ILE A 162 -7.24 -8.20 -21.53
N LEU A 163 -6.58 -9.23 -22.05
CA LEU A 163 -7.24 -10.40 -22.62
C LEU A 163 -8.09 -11.12 -21.56
N SER A 164 -7.52 -11.35 -20.37
CA SER A 164 -8.25 -11.95 -19.26
C SER A 164 -9.42 -11.09 -18.78
N TYR A 165 -9.26 -9.77 -18.70
CA TYR A 165 -10.35 -8.86 -18.34
C TYR A 165 -11.47 -8.83 -19.39
N TRP A 166 -11.12 -8.99 -20.67
CA TRP A 166 -12.10 -9.11 -21.72
C TRP A 166 -12.93 -10.38 -21.60
N GLU A 167 -12.30 -11.53 -21.31
CA GLU A 167 -13.01 -12.78 -21.05
C GLU A 167 -14.00 -12.64 -19.90
N ILE A 168 -13.58 -12.00 -18.81
CA ILE A 168 -14.44 -11.74 -17.64
C ILE A 168 -15.59 -10.79 -18.01
N ARG A 169 -15.32 -9.74 -18.80
CA ARG A 169 -16.38 -8.87 -19.31
C ARG A 169 -17.42 -9.66 -20.10
N GLN A 170 -16.98 -10.56 -20.98
CA GLN A 170 -17.89 -11.43 -21.74
C GLN A 170 -18.69 -12.35 -20.82
N PHE A 171 -18.06 -12.87 -19.75
CA PHE A 171 -18.74 -13.67 -18.74
C PHE A 171 -19.85 -12.88 -18.03
N TYR A 172 -19.60 -11.62 -17.62
CA TYR A 172 -20.62 -10.77 -17.00
C TYR A 172 -21.81 -10.49 -17.95
N ILE A 173 -21.54 -10.16 -19.21
CA ILE A 173 -22.58 -9.81 -20.19
C ILE A 173 -23.39 -11.06 -20.59
N LYS A 174 -22.71 -12.15 -20.94
CA LYS A 174 -23.35 -13.33 -21.54
C LYS A 174 -23.91 -14.30 -20.50
N ALA A 175 -23.17 -14.55 -19.42
CA ALA A 175 -23.50 -15.59 -18.45
C ALA A 175 -24.30 -15.01 -17.26
N LEU A 176 -23.79 -13.94 -16.62
CA LEU A 176 -24.48 -13.30 -15.49
C LEU A 176 -25.63 -12.37 -15.92
N LYS A 177 -25.74 -12.06 -17.22
CA LYS A 177 -26.74 -11.14 -17.79
C LYS A 177 -26.74 -9.78 -17.08
N ILE A 178 -25.55 -9.25 -16.82
CA ILE A 178 -25.34 -7.93 -16.23
C ILE A 178 -24.73 -7.04 -17.30
N SER A 179 -25.40 -5.93 -17.62
CA SER A 179 -24.85 -4.91 -18.51
C SER A 179 -23.70 -4.16 -17.83
N MET A 180 -22.74 -3.64 -18.59
CA MET A 180 -21.59 -2.94 -18.01
C MET A 180 -21.99 -1.61 -17.36
N ASP A 181 -23.07 -0.98 -17.84
CA ASP A 181 -23.57 0.30 -17.33
C ASP A 181 -24.28 0.15 -15.98
N GLU A 182 -24.91 -1.01 -15.75
CA GLU A 182 -25.60 -1.30 -14.49
C GLU A 182 -24.69 -1.90 -13.42
N LEU A 183 -23.47 -2.32 -13.76
CA LEU A 183 -22.56 -3.04 -12.85
C LEU A 183 -22.35 -2.30 -11.51
N CYS A 184 -22.29 -0.97 -11.53
CA CYS A 184 -22.11 -0.14 -10.34
C CYS A 184 -23.33 -0.13 -9.39
N ASN A 185 -24.50 -0.51 -9.89
CA ASN A 185 -25.74 -0.55 -9.11
C ASN A 185 -25.92 -1.87 -8.38
N PHE A 186 -25.21 -2.92 -8.80
CA PHE A 186 -25.26 -4.23 -8.17
C PHE A 186 -24.38 -4.28 -6.92
N THR A 187 -24.89 -4.91 -5.87
CA THR A 187 -24.05 -5.27 -4.73
C THR A 187 -23.29 -6.57 -5.01
N TRP A 188 -22.17 -6.79 -4.30
CA TRP A 188 -21.42 -8.04 -4.45
C TRP A 188 -22.27 -9.27 -4.10
N GLN A 189 -23.18 -9.14 -3.13
CA GLN A 189 -24.09 -10.22 -2.72
C GLN A 189 -25.01 -10.62 -3.89
N GLU A 190 -25.59 -9.65 -4.61
CA GLU A 190 -26.41 -9.94 -5.80
C GLU A 190 -25.60 -10.60 -6.93
N VAL A 191 -24.34 -10.19 -7.14
CA VAL A 191 -23.45 -10.84 -8.12
C VAL A 191 -23.13 -12.27 -7.70
N GLN A 192 -22.90 -12.49 -6.41
CA GLN A 192 -22.65 -13.79 -5.83
C GLN A 192 -23.84 -14.74 -5.98
N ASP A 193 -25.06 -14.27 -5.70
CA ASP A 193 -26.30 -15.06 -5.85
C ASP A 193 -26.49 -15.50 -7.30
N ARG A 194 -26.26 -14.58 -8.26
CA ARG A 194 -26.31 -14.90 -9.69
C ARG A 194 -25.24 -15.89 -10.11
N LEU A 195 -24.05 -15.84 -9.51
CA LEU A 195 -22.99 -16.80 -9.78
C LEU A 195 -23.36 -18.21 -9.28
N ILE A 196 -23.99 -18.30 -8.10
CA ILE A 196 -24.48 -19.56 -7.53
C ILE A 196 -25.62 -20.13 -8.37
N SER A 197 -26.58 -19.30 -8.79
CA SER A 197 -27.67 -19.75 -9.67
C SER A 197 -27.14 -20.20 -11.03
N LEU A 198 -26.20 -19.46 -11.61
CA LEU A 198 -25.56 -19.80 -12.88
C LEU A 198 -24.82 -21.14 -12.81
N GLN A 199 -24.15 -21.44 -11.69
CA GLN A 199 -23.48 -22.74 -11.50
C GLN A 199 -24.46 -23.92 -11.53
N ARG A 200 -25.71 -23.73 -11.08
CA ARG A 200 -26.73 -24.78 -11.14
C ARG A 200 -27.19 -25.05 -12.58
N GLU A 201 -27.26 -24.00 -13.40
CA GLU A 201 -27.67 -24.07 -14.81
C GLU A 201 -26.52 -24.54 -15.73
N GLN A 202 -25.33 -24.00 -15.50
CA GLN A 202 -24.10 -24.25 -16.25
C GLN A 202 -23.07 -24.79 -15.27
N GLN A 203 -22.80 -26.10 -15.29
CA GLN A 203 -21.83 -26.74 -14.40
C GLN A 203 -20.39 -26.31 -14.70
N MET A 204 -20.02 -25.10 -14.28
CA MET A 204 -18.68 -24.54 -14.50
C MET A 204 -17.64 -25.17 -13.57
N CYS A 205 -18.03 -25.50 -12.33
CA CYS A 205 -17.27 -26.38 -11.45
C CYS A 205 -17.69 -27.85 -11.65
N ILE A 206 -16.76 -28.66 -12.15
CA ILE A 206 -17.02 -30.07 -12.54
C ILE A 206 -17.15 -30.96 -11.29
N HIS A 207 -16.40 -30.67 -10.23
CA HIS A 207 -16.31 -31.50 -9.03
C HIS A 207 -17.45 -31.27 -8.03
N LYS A 208 -18.16 -30.14 -8.11
CA LYS A 208 -19.23 -29.79 -7.16
C LYS A 208 -20.43 -29.23 -7.91
N LYS A 209 -21.54 -29.98 -7.88
CA LYS A 209 -22.79 -29.62 -8.57
C LYS A 209 -23.43 -28.34 -8.01
N GLU A 210 -23.25 -28.09 -6.72
CA GLU A 210 -23.74 -26.88 -6.05
C GLU A 210 -22.58 -26.13 -5.39
N LEU A 211 -22.44 -24.86 -5.75
CA LEU A 211 -21.47 -23.95 -5.13
C LEU A 211 -22.16 -23.21 -4.00
N THR A 212 -21.57 -23.20 -2.81
CA THR A 212 -22.07 -22.40 -1.69
C THR A 212 -21.42 -21.02 -1.69
N GLU A 213 -22.05 -20.07 -0.99
CA GLU A 213 -21.44 -18.77 -0.75
C GLU A 213 -20.05 -18.93 -0.12
N LEU A 214 -19.95 -19.73 0.94
CA LEU A 214 -18.70 -20.00 1.65
C LEU A 214 -17.59 -20.54 0.73
N ASP A 215 -17.92 -21.37 -0.27
CA ASP A 215 -16.93 -21.86 -1.23
C ASP A 215 -16.32 -20.70 -2.03
N ILE A 216 -17.12 -19.72 -2.45
CA ILE A 216 -16.65 -18.53 -3.17
C ILE A 216 -15.71 -17.72 -2.29
N TYR A 217 -16.07 -17.50 -1.02
CA TYR A 217 -15.21 -16.81 -0.05
C TYR A 217 -13.89 -17.55 0.16
N HIS A 218 -13.91 -18.86 0.38
CA HIS A 218 -12.70 -19.67 0.53
C HIS A 218 -11.80 -19.61 -0.71
N ARG A 219 -12.38 -19.55 -1.91
CA ARG A 219 -11.63 -19.44 -3.17
C ARG A 219 -10.97 -18.07 -3.31
N ILE A 220 -11.68 -16.99 -3.00
CA ILE A 220 -11.15 -15.62 -3.09
C ILE A 220 -10.11 -15.34 -2.00
N LEU A 221 -10.36 -15.82 -0.78
CA LEU A 221 -9.65 -15.41 0.43
C LEU A 221 -8.61 -16.41 0.92
N ARG A 222 -8.40 -17.55 0.23
CA ARG A 222 -7.48 -18.62 0.66
C ARG A 222 -6.17 -18.10 1.26
N PHE A 223 -5.39 -17.35 0.47
CA PHE A 223 -4.09 -16.87 0.90
C PHE A 223 -4.18 -15.73 1.92
N LYS A 224 -5.27 -14.93 1.87
CA LYS A 224 -5.50 -13.87 2.86
C LYS A 224 -5.79 -14.45 4.24
N ASN A 225 -6.57 -15.53 4.32
CA ASN A 225 -6.85 -16.24 5.58
C ASN A 225 -5.56 -16.81 6.18
N TYR A 226 -4.65 -17.37 5.37
CA TYR A 226 -3.33 -17.78 5.85
C TYR A 226 -2.54 -16.60 6.42
N MET A 227 -2.50 -15.45 5.74
CA MET A 227 -1.83 -14.26 6.24
C MET A 227 -2.41 -13.75 7.56
N VAL A 228 -3.75 -13.73 7.70
CA VAL A 228 -4.42 -13.35 8.95
C VAL A 228 -4.02 -14.32 10.07
N ALA A 229 -4.10 -15.63 9.83
CA ALA A 229 -3.72 -16.63 10.83
C ALA A 229 -2.25 -16.51 11.26
N MET A 230 -1.33 -16.30 10.33
CA MET A 230 0.10 -16.18 10.64
C MET A 230 0.44 -14.91 11.41
N VAL A 231 -0.22 -13.79 11.12
CA VAL A 231 -0.05 -12.54 11.88
C VAL A 231 -0.64 -12.67 13.28
N ASN A 232 -1.85 -13.23 13.41
CA ASN A 232 -2.51 -13.37 14.72
C ASN A 232 -1.80 -14.37 15.63
N LYS A 233 -1.13 -15.39 15.07
CA LYS A 233 -0.28 -16.34 15.81
C LYS A 233 1.16 -15.86 16.00
N SER A 234 1.48 -14.62 15.62
CA SER A 234 2.84 -14.05 15.74
C SER A 234 3.94 -14.91 15.08
N LEU A 235 3.61 -15.62 13.99
CA LEU A 235 4.58 -16.45 13.26
C LEU A 235 5.49 -15.63 12.34
N LEU A 236 5.03 -14.43 11.96
CA LEU A 236 5.79 -13.51 11.12
C LEU A 236 6.50 -12.47 12.01
N PRO A 237 7.78 -12.16 11.73
CA PRO A 237 8.56 -11.20 12.51
C PRO A 237 8.15 -9.76 12.15
N VAL A 238 6.97 -9.34 12.61
CA VAL A 238 6.44 -7.98 12.39
C VAL A 238 6.71 -7.04 13.56
N GLN A 239 7.00 -7.58 14.75
CA GLN A 239 7.34 -6.81 15.94
C GLN A 239 8.86 -6.71 16.08
N LEU A 240 9.38 -5.49 16.10
CA LEU A 240 10.79 -5.18 16.26
C LEU A 240 10.99 -4.43 17.57
N GLN A 241 11.96 -4.87 18.38
CA GLN A 241 12.36 -4.17 19.59
C GLN A 241 13.56 -3.28 19.27
N LEU A 242 13.36 -1.96 19.22
CA LEU A 242 14.45 -1.00 19.03
C LEU A 242 14.87 -0.40 20.38
N PRO A 243 16.18 -0.29 20.66
CA PRO A 243 16.69 0.12 21.97
C PRO A 243 16.28 1.55 22.41
N LEU A 244 15.81 2.39 21.48
CA LEU A 244 15.41 3.78 21.74
C LEU A 244 13.90 4.04 21.53
N LEU A 245 13.25 3.27 20.65
CA LEU A 245 11.85 3.47 20.27
C LEU A 245 10.89 2.41 20.85
N GLY A 246 11.42 1.42 21.58
CA GLY A 246 10.64 0.33 22.14
C GLY A 246 10.13 -0.65 21.08
N ASN A 247 8.94 -1.22 21.34
CA ASN A 247 8.30 -2.18 20.45
C ASN A 247 7.61 -1.46 19.29
N LEU A 248 8.11 -1.67 18.07
CA LEU A 248 7.52 -1.14 16.83
C LEU A 248 6.97 -2.27 15.98
N VAL A 249 5.84 -2.02 15.33
CA VAL A 249 5.28 -2.93 14.34
C VAL A 249 5.67 -2.47 12.94
N PHE A 250 6.48 -3.25 12.25
CA PHE A 250 6.95 -2.98 10.91
C PHE A 250 6.38 -3.98 9.91
N LEU A 251 5.21 -3.64 9.34
CA LEU A 251 4.64 -4.36 8.22
C LEU A 251 4.36 -3.41 7.06
N THR A 252 5.28 -3.40 6.11
CA THR A 252 5.14 -2.64 4.86
C THR A 252 4.43 -3.47 3.79
N GLN A 253 3.92 -2.80 2.76
CA GLN A 253 3.37 -3.49 1.58
C GLN A 253 4.44 -4.39 0.93
N GLY A 254 5.70 -4.00 1.03
CA GLY A 254 6.82 -4.76 0.48
C GLY A 254 7.21 -5.99 1.24
N LEU A 255 7.23 -5.90 2.56
CA LEU A 255 7.47 -7.05 3.40
C LEU A 255 6.32 -8.06 3.24
N LYS A 256 5.08 -7.56 3.20
CA LYS A 256 3.90 -8.39 2.91
C LYS A 256 4.03 -9.11 1.56
N TYR A 257 4.41 -8.39 0.50
CA TYR A 257 4.63 -8.99 -0.82
C TYR A 257 5.70 -10.08 -0.79
N ASN A 258 6.83 -9.84 -0.10
CA ASN A 258 7.88 -10.85 0.05
C ASN A 258 7.38 -12.10 0.78
N PHE A 259 6.56 -11.95 1.83
CA PHE A 259 5.93 -13.10 2.49
C PHE A 259 5.01 -13.88 1.55
N GLU A 260 4.16 -13.19 0.78
CA GLU A 260 3.28 -13.84 -0.20
C GLU A 260 4.09 -14.54 -1.31
N LEU A 261 5.21 -13.96 -1.74
CA LEU A 261 6.14 -14.53 -2.71
C LEU A 261 6.82 -15.80 -2.20
N ILE A 262 7.34 -15.78 -0.98
CA ILE A 262 7.99 -16.94 -0.36
C ILE A 262 6.99 -18.08 -0.17
N LEU A 263 5.79 -17.77 0.33
CA LEU A 263 4.87 -18.78 0.82
C LEU A 263 3.92 -19.33 -0.26
N PHE A 264 3.43 -18.48 -1.18
CA PHE A 264 2.25 -18.83 -2.00
C PHE A 264 2.50 -18.97 -3.50
N TRP A 265 3.26 -18.06 -4.14
CA TRP A 265 3.35 -18.03 -5.62
C TRP A 265 4.77 -18.09 -6.20
N GLY A 266 5.82 -18.01 -5.39
CA GLY A 266 7.20 -18.09 -5.88
C GLY A 266 7.59 -19.48 -6.40
N PRO A 267 8.73 -19.59 -7.12
CA PRO A 267 9.21 -20.86 -7.70
C PRO A 267 9.56 -21.94 -6.64
N GLY A 268 9.78 -21.53 -5.39
CA GLY A 268 9.99 -22.43 -4.24
C GLY A 268 8.83 -22.43 -3.25
N SER A 269 7.64 -21.99 -3.66
CA SER A 269 6.49 -21.84 -2.76
C SER A 269 5.97 -23.18 -2.21
N LEU A 270 5.18 -23.09 -1.14
CA LEU A 270 4.62 -24.25 -0.44
C LEU A 270 3.51 -24.94 -1.27
N PHE A 271 2.89 -24.18 -2.17
CA PHE A 271 1.75 -24.59 -2.98
C PHE A 271 2.23 -25.07 -4.36
N GLN A 272 1.88 -26.30 -4.73
CA GLN A 272 2.23 -26.85 -6.05
C GLN A 272 1.41 -26.18 -7.16
N ASN A 273 0.11 -26.02 -6.89
CA ASN A 273 -0.82 -25.22 -7.67
C ASN A 273 -1.41 -24.17 -6.73
N LYS A 274 -2.03 -23.10 -7.25
CA LYS A 274 -2.72 -22.03 -6.47
C LYS A 274 -3.77 -22.51 -5.45
N TRP A 275 -4.01 -23.82 -5.34
CA TRP A 275 -4.98 -24.45 -4.47
C TRP A 275 -4.51 -25.65 -3.68
N ASN A 276 -3.47 -26.36 -4.10
CA ASN A 276 -3.02 -27.56 -3.41
C ASN A 276 -1.66 -27.36 -2.77
N LEU A 277 -1.57 -27.63 -1.47
CA LEU A 277 -0.31 -27.69 -0.75
C LEU A 277 0.46 -28.94 -1.19
N HIS A 278 1.77 -28.81 -1.38
CA HIS A 278 2.59 -29.95 -1.76
C HIS A 278 2.47 -31.06 -0.69
N PRO A 279 2.20 -32.33 -1.06
CA PRO A 279 1.97 -33.41 -0.09
C PRO A 279 3.09 -33.62 0.92
N LYS A 280 4.33 -33.24 0.57
CA LYS A 280 5.52 -33.29 1.45
C LYS A 280 5.35 -32.45 2.72
N TYR A 281 4.61 -31.33 2.66
CA TYR A 281 4.36 -30.47 3.81
C TYR A 281 3.23 -30.99 4.73
N LYS A 282 2.51 -32.04 4.33
CA LYS A 282 1.47 -32.67 5.16
C LYS A 282 2.02 -33.73 6.12
N ARG A 283 3.25 -34.22 5.88
CA ARG A 283 3.89 -35.27 6.69
C ARG A 283 4.94 -34.66 7.62
N ALA A 284 4.96 -35.10 8.87
CA ALA A 284 5.90 -34.58 9.87
C ALA A 284 7.36 -35.05 9.69
N GLY A 285 7.58 -36.21 9.05
CA GLY A 285 8.89 -36.87 8.99
C GLY A 285 10.03 -36.01 8.40
N ASN A 286 9.75 -35.17 7.39
CA ASN A 286 10.77 -34.38 6.69
C ASN A 286 10.81 -32.91 7.16
N ARG A 287 10.30 -32.60 8.36
CA ARG A 287 10.14 -31.21 8.83
C ARG A 287 11.45 -30.42 8.83
N LEU A 288 12.55 -31.05 9.26
CA LEU A 288 13.86 -30.38 9.35
C LEU A 288 14.43 -30.05 7.96
N GLU A 289 14.36 -31.01 7.04
CA GLU A 289 14.83 -30.82 5.66
C GLU A 289 14.02 -29.73 4.94
N LEU A 290 12.69 -29.75 5.11
CA LEU A 290 11.80 -28.73 4.55
C LEU A 290 12.03 -27.34 5.15
N ALA A 291 12.32 -27.27 6.46
CA ALA A 291 12.68 -26.01 7.11
C ALA A 291 14.00 -25.45 6.57
N GLN A 292 15.01 -26.30 6.34
CA GLN A 292 16.27 -25.90 5.71
C GLN A 292 16.07 -25.42 4.26
N GLN A 293 15.21 -26.10 3.49
CA GLN A 293 14.85 -25.66 2.14
C GLN A 293 14.21 -24.27 2.16
N LEU A 294 13.22 -24.05 3.03
CA LEU A 294 12.57 -22.75 3.18
C LEU A 294 13.57 -21.66 3.61
N SER A 295 14.48 -21.97 4.54
CA SER A 295 15.53 -21.04 4.97
C SER A 295 16.44 -20.61 3.82
N ARG A 296 16.80 -21.51 2.90
CA ARG A 296 17.61 -21.18 1.72
C ARG A 296 16.86 -20.27 0.75
N VAL A 297 15.56 -20.51 0.55
CA VAL A 297 14.71 -19.65 -0.30
C VAL A 297 14.59 -18.24 0.30
N ILE A 298 14.38 -18.14 1.62
CA ILE A 298 14.33 -16.86 2.33
C ILE A 298 15.67 -16.12 2.20
N LEU A 299 16.80 -16.81 2.36
CA LEU A 299 18.13 -16.23 2.22
C LEU A 299 18.36 -15.69 0.80
N LEU A 300 18.05 -16.49 -0.23
CA LEU A 300 18.22 -16.10 -1.63
C LEU A 300 17.37 -14.87 -1.98
N LEU A 301 16.11 -14.85 -1.53
CA LEU A 301 15.22 -13.70 -1.75
C LEU A 301 15.69 -12.47 -0.97
N GLY A 302 16.23 -12.66 0.25
CA GLY A 302 16.85 -11.59 1.03
C GLY A 302 18.03 -10.94 0.31
N VAL A 303 18.92 -11.76 -0.26
CA VAL A 303 20.06 -11.28 -1.08
C VAL A 303 19.58 -10.56 -2.34
N ALA A 304 18.57 -11.10 -3.03
CA ALA A 304 17.98 -10.43 -4.20
C ALA A 304 17.39 -9.06 -3.85
N ASN A 305 16.64 -8.95 -2.75
CA ASN A 305 16.11 -7.67 -2.27
C ASN A 305 17.23 -6.68 -1.89
N LEU A 306 18.33 -7.16 -1.30
CA LEU A 306 19.46 -6.31 -0.96
C LEU A 306 20.15 -5.74 -2.22
N LEU A 307 20.31 -6.55 -3.27
CA LEU A 307 20.86 -6.12 -4.56
C LEU A 307 19.94 -5.13 -5.28
N LEU A 308 18.62 -5.30 -5.18
CA LEU A 308 17.63 -4.43 -5.79
C LEU A 308 17.33 -3.16 -4.98
N CYS A 309 17.74 -3.12 -3.71
CA CYS A 309 17.51 -2.02 -2.77
C CYS A 309 17.82 -0.62 -3.34
N PRO A 310 19.01 -0.33 -3.93
CA PRO A 310 19.29 1.02 -4.42
C PRO A 310 18.32 1.47 -5.53
N PHE A 311 17.90 0.58 -6.41
CA PHE A 311 16.97 0.90 -7.49
C PHE A 311 15.55 1.14 -6.96
N ILE A 312 15.10 0.28 -6.05
CA ILE A 312 13.81 0.45 -5.39
C ILE A 312 13.81 1.78 -4.64
N LEU A 313 14.86 2.09 -3.87
CA LEU A 313 14.97 3.34 -3.13
C LEU A 313 14.88 4.58 -4.03
N VAL A 314 15.61 4.59 -5.15
CA VAL A 314 15.56 5.71 -6.13
C VAL A 314 14.14 5.91 -6.65
N TRP A 315 13.49 4.85 -7.11
CA TRP A 315 12.11 4.92 -7.58
C TRP A 315 11.16 5.48 -6.51
N GLN A 316 11.34 5.03 -5.27
CA GLN A 316 10.45 5.41 -4.17
C GLN A 316 10.64 6.86 -3.74
N VAL A 317 11.87 7.35 -3.70
CA VAL A 317 12.16 8.77 -3.45
C VAL A 317 11.53 9.63 -4.54
N LEU A 318 11.71 9.27 -5.82
CA LEU A 318 11.13 10.00 -6.94
C LEU A 318 9.60 9.98 -6.89
N TYR A 319 8.99 8.81 -6.71
CA TYR A 319 7.54 8.66 -6.65
C TYR A 319 6.95 9.44 -5.48
N ALA A 320 7.58 9.40 -4.29
CA ALA A 320 7.14 10.19 -3.16
C ALA A 320 7.28 11.69 -3.41
N PHE A 321 8.39 12.13 -4.01
CA PHE A 321 8.58 13.53 -4.35
C PHE A 321 7.47 14.02 -5.28
N PHE A 322 7.18 13.31 -6.38
CA PHE A 322 6.14 13.73 -7.32
C PHE A 322 4.72 13.61 -6.77
N SER A 323 4.45 12.64 -5.90
CA SER A 323 3.10 12.40 -5.37
C SER A 323 2.75 13.29 -4.17
N TYR A 324 3.73 13.62 -3.32
CA TYR A 324 3.45 14.27 -2.02
C TYR A 324 3.89 15.73 -1.94
N THR A 325 4.75 16.23 -2.84
CA THR A 325 5.19 17.63 -2.78
C THR A 325 4.03 18.61 -2.94
N GLU A 326 3.04 18.28 -3.80
CA GLU A 326 1.82 19.08 -3.94
C GLU A 326 1.01 19.10 -2.65
N VAL A 327 0.84 17.93 -2.03
CA VAL A 327 0.08 17.76 -0.78
C VAL A 327 0.74 18.53 0.37
N ILE A 328 2.07 18.48 0.48
CA ILE A 328 2.84 19.24 1.47
C ILE A 328 2.64 20.74 1.29
N ARG A 329 2.62 21.22 0.04
CA ARG A 329 2.42 22.64 -0.26
C ARG A 329 0.99 23.10 -0.01
N ARG A 330 0.00 22.28 -0.35
CA ARG A 330 -1.42 22.66 -0.31
C ARG A 330 -2.02 22.48 1.08
N GLU A 331 -1.82 21.32 1.69
CA GLU A 331 -2.41 20.93 2.98
C GLU A 331 -1.41 20.09 3.80
N PRO A 332 -0.39 20.71 4.43
CA PRO A 332 0.60 19.96 5.21
C PRO A 332 -0.02 19.24 6.41
N GLY A 333 -1.15 19.73 6.95
CA GLY A 333 -1.91 19.06 8.00
C GLY A 333 -2.49 17.71 7.58
N SER A 334 -2.65 17.44 6.28
CA SER A 334 -3.15 16.16 5.78
C SER A 334 -2.19 14.99 6.05
N LEU A 335 -0.88 15.26 6.17
CA LEU A 335 0.15 14.27 6.55
C LEU A 335 0.11 13.91 8.04
N GLY A 336 -0.38 14.85 8.86
CA GLY A 336 -0.69 14.66 10.28
C GLY A 336 -1.97 13.85 10.51
N ALA A 337 -2.80 13.67 9.47
CA ALA A 337 -3.92 12.75 9.55
C ALA A 337 -3.41 11.31 9.73
N ARG A 338 -4.25 10.47 10.34
CA ARG A 338 -3.94 9.08 10.60
C ARG A 338 -4.67 8.16 9.63
N ARG A 339 -4.22 6.92 9.53
CA ARG A 339 -4.82 5.86 8.72
C ARG A 339 -4.62 4.51 9.37
N TRP A 340 -5.50 3.57 9.04
CA TRP A 340 -5.33 2.17 9.40
C TRP A 340 -4.01 1.64 8.83
N SER A 341 -3.16 1.08 9.69
CA SER A 341 -1.88 0.50 9.29
C SER A 341 -2.09 -0.80 8.52
N MET A 342 -1.10 -1.21 7.72
CA MET A 342 -1.18 -2.49 7.00
C MET A 342 -1.25 -3.67 7.98
N PHE A 343 -0.56 -3.56 9.11
CA PHE A 343 -0.69 -4.48 10.23
C PHE A 343 -2.11 -4.48 10.80
N GLY A 344 -2.67 -3.30 11.12
CA GLY A 344 -4.02 -3.18 11.66
C GLY A 344 -5.09 -3.75 10.72
N ARG A 345 -4.90 -3.62 9.39
CA ARG A 345 -5.79 -4.23 8.39
C ARG A 345 -5.74 -5.77 8.36
N LEU A 346 -4.66 -6.40 8.81
CA LEU A 346 -4.58 -7.87 8.92
C LEU A 346 -5.03 -8.32 10.30
N TYR A 347 -4.60 -7.63 11.35
CA TYR A 347 -4.93 -7.94 12.75
C TYR A 347 -6.43 -7.83 13.02
N LEU A 348 -7.08 -6.76 12.54
CA LEU A 348 -8.51 -6.53 12.76
C LEU A 348 -9.42 -7.31 11.81
N ARG A 349 -8.87 -8.06 10.84
CA ARG A 349 -9.64 -8.75 9.80
C ARG A 349 -10.21 -10.07 10.32
N HIS A 350 -11.48 -10.35 10.04
CA HIS A 350 -12.04 -11.67 10.30
C HIS A 350 -11.62 -12.68 9.23
N PHE A 351 -11.67 -13.97 9.58
CA PHE A 351 -11.59 -15.03 8.59
C PHE A 351 -12.77 -14.93 7.62
N ASN A 352 -12.49 -15.18 6.33
CA ASN A 352 -13.50 -15.09 5.28
C ASN A 352 -14.19 -13.72 5.16
N GLU A 353 -13.50 -12.62 5.51
CA GLU A 353 -14.00 -11.26 5.25
C GLU A 353 -13.40 -10.72 3.95
N LEU A 354 -14.23 -10.19 3.04
CA LEU A 354 -13.79 -9.58 1.79
C LEU A 354 -13.19 -8.18 2.02
N ASP A 355 -12.43 -7.67 1.05
CA ASP A 355 -11.71 -6.41 1.24
C ASP A 355 -12.64 -5.19 1.37
N HIS A 356 -13.78 -5.19 0.67
CA HIS A 356 -14.75 -4.10 0.74
C HIS A 356 -15.54 -4.11 2.06
N GLU A 357 -15.83 -5.29 2.62
CA GLU A 357 -16.47 -5.45 3.93
C GLU A 357 -15.57 -4.91 5.04
N LEU A 358 -14.29 -5.34 5.02
CA LEU A 358 -13.28 -4.82 5.93
C LEU A 358 -13.14 -3.30 5.77
N HIS A 359 -13.11 -2.79 4.54
CA HIS A 359 -13.00 -1.36 4.29
C HIS A 359 -14.23 -0.59 4.81
N GLY A 360 -15.44 -1.10 4.59
CA GLY A 360 -16.67 -0.50 5.11
C GLY A 360 -16.72 -0.49 6.65
N ARG A 361 -16.20 -1.53 7.30
CA ARG A 361 -16.09 -1.61 8.75
C ARG A 361 -15.04 -0.63 9.32
N LEU A 362 -13.83 -0.66 8.79
CA LEU A 362 -12.76 0.27 9.17
C LEU A 362 -13.09 1.73 8.81
N GLY A 363 -13.86 1.96 7.75
CA GLY A 363 -14.35 3.27 7.34
C GLY A 363 -15.33 3.86 8.36
N ARG A 364 -16.29 3.06 8.85
CA ARG A 364 -17.19 3.46 9.95
C ARG A 364 -16.43 3.76 11.24
N GLY A 365 -15.42 2.95 11.56
CA GLY A 365 -14.54 3.15 12.72
C GLY A 365 -13.55 4.32 12.63
N TYR A 366 -13.37 4.93 11.46
CA TYR A 366 -12.34 5.97 11.24
C TYR A 366 -12.58 7.26 12.04
N LYS A 367 -13.82 7.76 12.04
CA LYS A 367 -14.17 8.99 12.78
C LYS A 367 -13.99 8.83 14.31
N PRO A 368 -14.52 7.80 14.97
CA PRO A 368 -14.36 7.65 16.41
C PRO A 368 -12.90 7.39 16.82
N ILE A 369 -12.12 6.59 16.07
CA ILE A 369 -10.70 6.36 16.41
C ILE A 369 -9.85 7.62 16.22
N SER A 370 -10.17 8.44 15.22
CA SER A 370 -9.51 9.73 15.00
C SER A 370 -9.76 10.68 16.18
N LYS A 371 -11.01 10.77 16.66
CA LYS A 371 -11.34 11.55 17.87
C LYS A 371 -10.63 11.02 19.12
N TYR A 372 -10.58 9.70 19.29
CA TYR A 372 -9.82 9.08 20.39
C TYR A 372 -8.35 9.49 20.35
N MET A 373 -7.67 9.33 19.20
CA MET A 373 -6.24 9.67 19.09
C MET A 373 -5.96 11.17 19.18
N ASN A 374 -6.86 12.02 18.70
CA ASN A 374 -6.71 13.47 18.81
C ASN A 374 -6.93 13.98 20.23
N SER A 375 -7.66 13.23 21.06
CA SER A 375 -7.82 13.57 22.48
C SER A 375 -6.44 13.59 23.16
N PHE A 376 -5.57 12.63 22.85
CA PHE A 376 -4.21 12.52 23.41
C PHE A 376 -3.24 13.51 22.75
N THR A 377 -3.32 14.76 23.16
CA THR A 377 -2.34 15.79 22.78
C THR A 377 -1.18 15.87 23.76
N SER A 378 0.01 16.18 23.26
CA SER A 378 1.19 16.45 24.09
C SER A 378 1.18 17.92 24.50
N PRO A 379 1.07 18.26 25.80
CA PRO A 379 1.04 19.66 26.25
C PRO A 379 2.28 20.45 25.81
N LEU A 380 3.45 19.81 25.85
CA LEU A 380 4.72 20.42 25.42
C LEU A 380 4.66 20.82 23.93
N LEU A 381 4.17 19.91 23.08
CA LEU A 381 4.05 20.17 21.64
C LEU A 381 3.05 21.28 21.37
N THR A 382 1.94 21.34 22.10
CA THR A 382 0.94 22.40 21.96
C THR A 382 1.49 23.77 22.37
N VAL A 383 2.23 23.86 23.47
CA VAL A 383 2.88 25.12 23.90
C VAL A 383 3.89 25.60 22.86
N LEU A 384 4.74 24.70 22.36
CA LEU A 384 5.69 25.03 21.29
C LEU A 384 4.96 25.48 20.01
N ALA A 385 3.95 24.75 19.58
CA ALA A 385 3.18 25.06 18.38
C ALA A 385 2.51 26.44 18.47
N LYS A 386 1.88 26.77 19.61
CA LYS A 386 1.25 28.09 19.84
C LYS A 386 2.26 29.23 19.75
N ASN A 387 3.42 29.09 20.41
CA ASN A 387 4.45 30.13 20.41
C ASN A 387 5.08 30.31 19.02
N VAL A 388 5.44 29.22 18.34
CA VAL A 388 6.01 29.31 16.98
C VAL A 388 4.99 29.89 16.00
N ALA A 389 3.71 29.52 16.10
CA ALA A 389 2.65 30.09 15.28
C ALA A 389 2.47 31.60 15.53
N PHE A 390 2.60 32.06 16.77
CA PHE A 390 2.52 33.48 17.11
C PHE A 390 3.69 34.28 16.54
N PHE A 391 4.94 33.82 16.73
CA PHE A 391 6.11 34.53 16.21
C PHE A 391 6.13 34.56 14.67
N SER A 392 5.91 33.41 14.03
CA SER A 392 5.86 33.33 12.56
C SER A 392 4.69 34.12 11.97
N GLY A 393 3.52 34.07 12.62
CA GLY A 393 2.33 34.83 12.22
C GLY A 393 2.51 36.35 12.35
N SER A 394 3.19 36.81 13.40
CA SER A 394 3.47 38.23 13.61
C SER A 394 4.39 38.79 12.53
N VAL A 395 5.48 38.08 12.21
CA VAL A 395 6.39 38.48 11.12
C VAL A 395 5.67 38.43 9.77
N LEU A 396 4.89 37.39 9.51
CA LEU A 396 4.12 37.27 8.27
C LEU A 396 3.11 38.40 8.12
N ALA A 397 2.38 38.76 9.19
CA ALA A 397 1.41 39.85 9.16
C ALA A 397 2.05 41.20 8.83
N VAL A 398 3.23 41.50 9.38
CA VAL A 398 3.98 42.71 9.05
C VAL A 398 4.42 42.70 7.58
N LEU A 399 4.96 41.58 7.09
CA LEU A 399 5.36 41.46 5.69
C LEU A 399 4.17 41.63 4.74
N ILE A 400 3.01 41.02 5.06
CA ILE A 400 1.79 41.18 4.27
C ILE A 400 1.34 42.64 4.28
N ALA A 401 1.31 43.31 5.44
CA ALA A 401 0.92 44.71 5.53
C ALA A 401 1.84 45.62 4.70
N LEU A 402 3.15 45.38 4.73
CA LEU A 402 4.12 46.11 3.89
C LEU A 402 3.88 45.86 2.40
N THR A 403 3.62 44.61 1.99
CA THR A 403 3.32 44.29 0.58
C THR A 403 2.00 44.87 0.07
N VAL A 404 1.02 45.08 0.97
CA VAL A 404 -0.26 45.73 0.63
C VAL A 404 -0.10 47.25 0.58
N TYR A 405 0.78 47.82 1.41
CA TYR A 405 1.11 49.24 1.37
C TYR A 405 1.91 49.60 0.11
N ASP A 406 2.87 48.77 -0.26
CA ASP A 406 3.72 48.95 -1.42
C ASP A 406 4.08 47.59 -2.05
N GLU A 407 3.67 47.40 -3.31
CA GLU A 407 3.91 46.17 -4.06
C GLU A 407 5.41 45.95 -4.35
N ASP A 408 6.22 47.02 -4.36
CA ASP A 408 7.66 46.95 -4.63
C ASP A 408 8.41 46.13 -3.57
N VAL A 409 7.83 45.96 -2.38
CA VAL A 409 8.33 45.09 -1.31
C VAL A 409 8.46 43.63 -1.80
N LEU A 410 7.62 43.15 -2.73
CA LEU A 410 7.73 41.79 -3.26
C LEU A 410 8.98 41.57 -4.12
N THR A 411 9.57 42.64 -4.66
CA THR A 411 10.77 42.59 -5.50
C THR A 411 12.06 42.49 -4.68
N VAL A 412 11.99 42.80 -3.38
CA VAL A 412 13.14 42.73 -2.47
C VAL A 412 13.58 41.28 -2.26
N GLN A 413 14.90 41.10 -2.20
CA GLN A 413 15.51 39.79 -2.05
C GLN A 413 14.94 39.03 -0.84
N HIS A 414 14.59 37.76 -1.07
CA HIS A 414 14.05 36.83 -0.09
C HIS A 414 12.67 37.13 0.52
N ILE A 415 11.99 38.23 0.21
CA ILE A 415 10.68 38.53 0.82
C ILE A 415 9.63 37.50 0.40
N LEU A 416 9.52 37.19 -0.90
CA LEU A 416 8.59 36.17 -1.39
C LEU A 416 8.89 34.78 -0.81
N THR A 417 10.18 34.41 -0.72
CA THR A 417 10.59 33.14 -0.09
C THR A 417 10.30 33.12 1.41
N ALA A 418 10.43 34.25 2.10
CA ALA A 418 10.12 34.36 3.53
C ALA A 418 8.61 34.25 3.77
N ILE A 419 7.78 34.94 3.00
CA ILE A 419 6.31 34.86 3.07
C ILE A 419 5.85 33.42 2.86
N THR A 420 6.36 32.74 1.83
CA THR A 420 6.00 31.35 1.52
C THR A 420 6.46 30.37 2.62
N VAL A 421 7.70 30.48 3.11
CA VAL A 421 8.20 29.62 4.20
C VAL A 421 7.44 29.86 5.49
N LEU A 422 7.20 31.12 5.87
CA LEU A 422 6.43 31.47 7.07
C LEU A 422 4.99 30.95 6.97
N GLY A 423 4.35 31.05 5.80
CA GLY A 423 3.02 30.48 5.55
C GLY A 423 2.96 28.97 5.75
N VAL A 424 3.97 28.24 5.26
CA VAL A 424 4.09 26.78 5.47
C VAL A 424 4.30 26.47 6.97
N VAL A 425 5.19 27.19 7.65
CA VAL A 425 5.46 27.01 9.10
C VAL A 425 4.20 27.24 9.93
N ILE A 426 3.43 28.29 9.64
CA ILE A 426 2.16 28.59 10.35
C ILE A 426 1.15 27.46 10.11
N THR A 427 1.04 26.98 8.88
CA THR A 427 0.08 25.91 8.55
C THR A 427 0.43 24.61 9.26
N ILE A 428 1.72 24.25 9.32
CA ILE A 428 2.22 23.09 10.08
C ILE A 428 1.98 23.27 11.58
N THR A 429 2.38 24.40 12.15
CA THR A 429 2.25 24.62 13.60
C THR A 429 0.80 24.64 14.05
N ARG A 430 -0.10 25.26 13.27
CA ARG A 430 -1.55 25.21 13.53
C ARG A 430 -2.12 23.79 13.48
N SER A 431 -1.56 22.90 12.66
CA SER A 431 -2.02 21.49 12.61
C SER A 431 -1.74 20.70 13.90
N PHE A 432 -0.82 21.18 14.74
CA PHE A 432 -0.51 20.58 16.05
C PHE A 432 -1.30 21.20 17.22
N ILE A 433 -2.07 22.26 16.99
CA ILE A 433 -2.91 22.88 18.02
C ILE A 433 -4.25 22.13 18.05
N PRO A 434 -4.62 21.48 19.17
CA PRO A 434 -5.91 20.81 19.29
C PRO A 434 -7.08 21.80 19.31
N ASP A 435 -8.27 21.29 18.98
CA ASP A 435 -9.53 22.01 19.11
C ASP A 435 -9.85 22.28 20.60
N GLU A 436 -10.16 23.54 20.92
CA GLU A 436 -10.47 24.01 22.27
C GLU A 436 -11.79 23.40 22.81
N HIS A 437 -12.71 23.02 21.92
CA HIS A 437 -14.01 22.44 22.28
C HIS A 437 -14.04 20.91 22.26
N MET A 438 -12.87 20.25 22.20
CA MET A 438 -12.79 18.80 22.20
C MET A 438 -13.13 18.22 23.58
N VAL A 439 -14.17 17.39 23.64
CA VAL A 439 -14.59 16.71 24.86
C VAL A 439 -13.70 15.49 25.14
N TRP A 440 -13.12 15.44 26.34
CA TRP A 440 -12.28 14.32 26.79
C TRP A 440 -13.12 13.15 27.33
N CYS A 441 -13.41 12.16 26.48
CA CYS A 441 -14.12 10.93 26.86
C CYS A 441 -13.49 9.67 26.21
N PRO A 442 -12.26 9.29 26.59
CA PRO A 442 -11.52 8.21 25.92
C PRO A 442 -12.21 6.85 26.01
N GLU A 443 -12.85 6.51 27.13
CA GLU A 443 -13.51 5.21 27.32
C GLU A 443 -14.72 5.04 26.39
N GLN A 444 -15.59 6.07 26.31
CA GLN A 444 -16.75 6.04 25.41
C GLN A 444 -16.32 6.00 23.94
N LEU A 445 -15.29 6.78 23.58
CA LEU A 445 -14.74 6.78 22.22
C LEU A 445 -14.17 5.40 21.86
N LEU A 446 -13.43 4.77 22.77
CA LEU A 446 -12.85 3.44 22.54
C LEU A 446 -13.94 2.36 22.44
N GLN A 447 -15.02 2.46 23.22
CA GLN A 447 -16.20 1.59 23.07
C GLN A 447 -16.90 1.77 21.71
N CYS A 448 -17.05 3.03 21.24
CA CYS A 448 -17.58 3.29 19.89
C CYS A 448 -16.65 2.72 18.80
N VAL A 449 -15.33 2.77 19.00
CA VAL A 449 -14.37 2.13 18.10
C VAL A 449 -14.56 0.62 18.10
N LEU A 450 -14.62 0.00 19.29
CA LEU A 450 -14.79 -1.44 19.47
C LEU A 450 -16.04 -1.96 18.75
N ALA A 451 -17.16 -1.22 18.82
CA ALA A 451 -18.40 -1.54 18.12
C ALA A 451 -18.23 -1.64 16.59
N HIS A 452 -17.18 -1.06 16.03
CA HIS A 452 -16.84 -1.17 14.61
C HIS A 452 -15.68 -2.13 14.35
N ILE A 453 -14.60 -2.11 15.12
CA ILE A 453 -13.40 -2.93 14.82
C ILE A 453 -13.49 -4.37 15.31
N HIS A 454 -14.40 -4.67 16.24
CA HIS A 454 -14.68 -5.99 16.85
C HIS A 454 -13.54 -6.66 17.63
N TYR A 455 -12.28 -6.31 17.35
CA TYR A 455 -11.10 -6.84 18.04
C TYR A 455 -10.44 -5.76 18.88
N MET A 456 -10.18 -6.08 20.15
CA MET A 456 -9.51 -5.21 21.10
C MET A 456 -8.83 -6.09 22.16
N PRO A 457 -7.56 -5.82 22.52
CA PRO A 457 -6.92 -6.49 23.64
C PRO A 457 -7.67 -6.27 24.96
N ASP A 458 -7.72 -7.30 25.81
CA ASP A 458 -8.51 -7.28 27.06
C ASP A 458 -8.02 -6.22 28.05
N HIS A 459 -6.70 -5.96 28.08
CA HIS A 459 -6.09 -4.99 29.00
C HIS A 459 -6.44 -3.54 28.70
N TRP A 460 -6.99 -3.23 27.52
CA TRP A 460 -7.43 -1.89 27.18
C TRP A 460 -8.74 -1.50 27.89
N ARG A 461 -9.55 -2.49 28.29
CA ARG A 461 -10.84 -2.24 28.94
C ARG A 461 -10.63 -1.59 30.31
N GLY A 462 -11.24 -0.42 30.52
CA GLY A 462 -11.06 0.36 31.76
C GLY A 462 -9.71 1.09 31.88
N ASN A 463 -8.82 0.94 30.89
CA ASN A 463 -7.50 1.58 30.82
C ASN A 463 -7.36 2.51 29.60
N ALA A 464 -8.47 2.93 28.98
CA ALA A 464 -8.45 3.67 27.71
C ALA A 464 -7.71 5.01 27.77
N ASN A 465 -7.47 5.56 28.96
CA ASN A 465 -6.77 6.82 29.20
C ASN A 465 -5.24 6.67 29.34
N LYS A 466 -4.70 5.45 29.42
CA LYS A 466 -3.26 5.20 29.60
C LYS A 466 -2.48 5.43 28.30
N SER A 467 -1.23 5.90 28.43
CA SER A 467 -0.33 6.08 27.29
C SER A 467 0.01 4.77 26.59
N GLU A 468 0.10 3.67 27.35
CA GLU A 468 0.33 2.32 26.81
C GLU A 468 -0.76 1.92 25.80
N THR A 469 -2.04 2.06 26.18
CA THR A 469 -3.16 1.79 25.28
C THR A 469 -3.13 2.70 24.05
N ARG A 470 -2.83 4.00 24.23
CA ARG A 470 -2.66 4.93 23.10
C ARG A 470 -1.56 4.47 22.15
N ASP A 471 -0.43 3.99 22.66
CA ASP A 471 0.72 3.60 21.84
C ASP A 471 0.45 2.31 21.07
N GLU A 472 -0.23 1.33 21.66
CA GLU A 472 -0.70 0.15 20.94
C GLU A 472 -1.77 0.49 19.89
N VAL A 473 -2.72 1.36 20.22
CA VAL A 473 -3.70 1.88 19.24
C VAL A 473 -2.98 2.59 18.09
N ALA A 474 -1.89 3.32 18.37
CA ALA A 474 -1.10 3.99 17.33
C ALA A 474 -0.42 3.01 16.36
N GLN A 475 -0.14 1.78 16.77
CA GLN A 475 0.37 0.72 15.88
C GLN A 475 -0.71 0.27 14.88
N LEU A 476 -1.99 0.23 15.29
CA LEU A 476 -3.13 -0.06 14.41
C LEU A 476 -3.54 1.15 13.57
N PHE A 477 -3.42 2.36 14.12
CA PHE A 477 -3.86 3.63 13.53
C PHE A 477 -2.72 4.66 13.48
N GLN A 478 -1.83 4.45 12.52
CA GLN A 478 -0.59 5.21 12.33
C GLN A 478 -0.81 6.54 11.59
N TYR A 479 0.12 7.47 11.76
CA TYR A 479 0.17 8.70 10.94
C TYR A 479 0.37 8.37 9.46
N LYS A 480 -0.24 9.16 8.57
CA LYS A 480 -0.05 9.02 7.13
C LYS A 480 1.41 9.18 6.76
N ALA A 481 2.13 10.17 7.29
CA ALA A 481 3.56 10.35 7.04
C ALA A 481 4.41 9.10 7.39
N VAL A 482 4.09 8.41 8.49
CA VAL A 482 4.80 7.18 8.91
C VAL A 482 4.43 6.01 8.01
N GLY A 483 3.13 5.84 7.75
CA GLY A 483 2.66 4.81 6.86
C GLY A 483 3.17 5.02 5.43
N GLU A 484 3.35 6.26 5.00
CA GLU A 484 3.89 6.63 3.71
C GLU A 484 5.34 6.23 3.63
N LYS A 485 6.20 6.53 4.62
CA LYS A 485 7.57 5.96 4.71
C LYS A 485 7.61 4.43 4.59
N GLY A 486 6.57 3.73 5.05
CA GLY A 486 6.41 2.28 4.88
C GLY A 486 5.74 1.82 3.57
N GLN A 487 5.02 2.69 2.87
CA GLN A 487 4.44 2.44 1.54
C GLN A 487 5.37 2.87 0.41
N THR A 488 6.23 3.86 0.64
CA THR A 488 7.43 4.16 -0.16
C THR A 488 8.42 3.01 -0.13
N VAL A 489 8.11 1.88 0.50
CA VAL A 489 8.93 0.70 0.34
C VAL A 489 8.46 -0.17 -0.81
N ASN A 490 7.19 -0.20 -1.26
CA ASN A 490 6.78 -1.20 -2.28
C ASN A 490 5.31 -1.09 -2.76
N ARG A 491 4.91 0.00 -3.41
CA ARG A 491 3.66 -0.01 -4.19
C ARG A 491 3.84 -0.61 -5.60
N ASP A 492 5.06 -0.55 -6.15
CA ASP A 492 5.36 -1.02 -7.52
C ASP A 492 6.18 -2.32 -7.60
N CYS A 493 6.86 -2.74 -6.53
CA CYS A 493 7.61 -4.00 -6.55
C CYS A 493 6.69 -5.24 -6.45
N SER A 494 5.42 -5.06 -6.10
CA SER A 494 4.38 -6.09 -6.29
C SER A 494 4.07 -6.37 -7.77
N LEU A 495 4.55 -5.52 -8.69
CA LEU A 495 4.45 -5.73 -10.13
C LEU A 495 5.82 -6.08 -10.77
N ALA A 496 6.95 -5.75 -10.12
CA ALA A 496 8.30 -5.97 -10.65
C ALA A 496 8.89 -7.37 -10.49
N ALA A 497 8.31 -8.22 -9.64
CA ALA A 497 8.72 -9.63 -9.51
C ALA A 497 7.57 -10.63 -9.71
N ALA A 498 6.47 -10.12 -10.26
CA ALA A 498 5.22 -10.76 -10.68
C ALA A 498 5.21 -11.33 -12.09
#